data_AF-A0A3D3JPE3-F1
#
_entry.id   AF-A0A3D3JPE3-F1
#
_cell.length_a   1.000
_cell.length_b   1.000
_cell.length_c   1.000
_cell.angle_alpha   90.00
_cell.angle_beta   90.00
_cell.angle_gamma   90.00
#
_symmetry.space_group_name_H-M   'P 1'
#
loop_
_entity.id
_entity.type
_entity.pdbx_description
1 polymer ?
#
loop_
_entity_poly.entity_id
_entity_poly.type
_entity_poly.pdbx_seq_one_letter_code
_entity_poly.pdbx_strand_id
1 'polypeptide(L)'
;MSDNLTRLSENLFHFADTCNVYLIVDGDDGLVIDAGSGAILEHLEEAGVRQVEWVLHTHHHRDQCAGTPLLHEHGARVAVPEYERHLFEQVELFWQARRTFDNYNDRNTFFSIAENISVDAVLEDYETFQWREYQFFVLPAKGHTLGSSILIVQVDGRTIAFTGDLMNAGGKLYQLHAMEYTYGSMEGILFTMQSIQALRKRNVDACCPSHGDQIADVASDIDKLERRLMECVNLSRGMRVSVRDMGVPESVFLPESKFVPLSRHLLWSGVWTCSNFYVILSDSGKAMFVDYGHSFWPHMHIGPDHDGLESMRFIEHHLDELRDDYGVTDFDLVVPTHIHDDHTCGIPFLQRHHGTTCWALAEVGQVLADPAAWTSTPCTFSKPIRIDRWLKDGETFQWEEFEFEIHFAPGQTEFHSVYAGMIDGRKIAFTGDNYFLAEVFAGGKAEMKPYQTTVLRNSFQLGMHRRCAEVMRKINPELICPGHYDVLPCVKQDLDAYCDFIARKERVFGELVGEPADHYIDLFWARLLPYVAVVEPGQTLEYRLLLRNNFQHPVSYEARLLAPNGWRVSPEFCGLQLDAGARGEMELTAVAPNSPDNIRRLMTAEIKIDGQSQGPFSEALVTVRPLAAKGAQ
;
A
#
# COMPACT_ATOMS: atom_id res chain seq x y z
N MET A 1 20.17 4.80 -34.00
CA MET A 1 18.80 4.48 -33.56
C MET A 1 18.87 3.02 -33.18
N SER A 2 18.66 2.69 -31.90
CA SER A 2 18.61 1.28 -31.51
C SER A 2 17.36 0.68 -32.15
N ASP A 3 17.51 -0.46 -32.84
CA ASP A 3 16.39 -1.22 -33.41
C ASP A 3 15.51 -1.73 -32.26
N ASN A 4 14.60 -0.90 -31.76
CA ASN A 4 13.70 -1.25 -30.66
C ASN A 4 12.47 -2.03 -31.17
N LEU A 5 12.23 -2.01 -32.49
CA LEU A 5 11.17 -2.77 -33.14
C LEU A 5 11.73 -4.09 -33.69
N THR A 6 11.32 -5.20 -33.09
CA THR A 6 11.73 -6.54 -33.48
C THR A 6 10.57 -7.28 -34.14
N ARG A 7 10.80 -7.81 -35.35
CA ARG A 7 9.82 -8.67 -36.02
C ARG A 7 9.83 -10.08 -35.39
N LEU A 8 8.72 -10.50 -34.80
CA LEU A 8 8.55 -11.82 -34.17
C LEU A 8 8.02 -12.88 -35.16
N SER A 9 7.16 -12.49 -36.08
CA SER A 9 6.68 -13.31 -37.20
C SER A 9 6.37 -12.45 -38.43
N GLU A 10 5.73 -12.99 -39.46
CA GLU A 10 5.44 -12.22 -40.68
C GLU A 10 4.64 -10.95 -40.38
N ASN A 11 3.60 -11.07 -39.56
CA ASN A 11 2.65 -9.99 -39.27
C ASN A 11 2.64 -9.56 -37.79
N LEU A 12 3.63 -9.98 -36.98
CA LEU A 12 3.73 -9.62 -35.57
C LEU A 12 5.09 -8.99 -35.24
N PHE A 13 5.05 -7.84 -34.58
CA PHE A 13 6.20 -7.08 -34.14
C PHE A 13 6.13 -6.81 -32.63
N HIS A 14 7.28 -6.70 -32.00
CA HIS A 14 7.46 -6.31 -30.61
C HIS A 14 8.28 -5.03 -30.56
N PHE A 15 7.81 -4.06 -29.78
CA PHE A 15 8.47 -2.82 -29.50
C PHE A 15 8.75 -2.72 -28.00
N ALA A 16 10.03 -2.54 -27.64
CA ALA A 16 10.43 -2.34 -26.26
C ALA A 16 10.26 -0.86 -25.86
N ASP A 17 9.38 -0.60 -24.90
CA ASP A 17 9.03 0.75 -24.38
C ASP A 17 8.95 0.72 -22.83
N THR A 18 8.20 1.64 -22.20
CA THR A 18 7.85 1.60 -20.77
C THR A 18 7.23 0.27 -20.35
N CYS A 19 6.53 -0.37 -21.28
CA CYS A 19 6.17 -1.78 -21.28
C CYS A 19 6.48 -2.38 -22.67
N ASN A 20 6.39 -3.69 -22.83
CA ASN A 20 6.34 -4.31 -24.15
C ASN A 20 5.06 -3.88 -24.87
N VAL A 21 5.22 -3.31 -26.05
CA VAL A 21 4.13 -2.96 -26.96
C VAL A 21 4.19 -3.94 -28.13
N TYR A 22 3.04 -4.48 -28.55
CA TYR A 22 2.98 -5.41 -29.68
C TYR A 22 2.16 -4.82 -30.83
N LEU A 23 2.65 -5.00 -32.06
CA LEU A 23 2.00 -4.52 -33.27
C LEU A 23 1.67 -5.70 -34.19
N ILE A 24 0.39 -5.83 -34.55
CA ILE A 24 -0.08 -6.76 -35.59
C ILE A 24 -0.33 -5.96 -36.86
N VAL A 25 0.15 -6.46 -38.00
CA VAL A 25 0.10 -5.78 -39.30
C VAL A 25 -0.80 -6.54 -40.28
N ASP A 26 -1.70 -5.83 -40.96
CA ASP A 26 -2.51 -6.32 -42.08
C ASP A 26 -2.48 -5.32 -43.24
N GLY A 27 -1.70 -5.63 -44.28
CA GLY A 27 -1.46 -4.67 -45.37
C GLY A 27 -0.67 -3.45 -44.89
N ASP A 28 -1.25 -2.26 -45.02
CA ASP A 28 -0.69 -0.99 -44.51
C ASP A 28 -1.36 -0.51 -43.20
N ASP A 29 -2.20 -1.35 -42.58
CA ASP A 29 -2.93 -1.06 -41.35
C ASP A 29 -2.39 -1.88 -40.17
N GLY A 30 -2.45 -1.31 -38.97
CA GLY A 30 -1.94 -1.92 -37.74
C GLY A 30 -2.91 -1.90 -36.56
N LEU A 31 -2.76 -2.87 -35.68
CA LEU A 31 -3.39 -2.92 -34.36
C LEU A 31 -2.31 -3.07 -33.29
N VAL A 32 -2.42 -2.27 -32.24
CA VAL A 32 -1.45 -2.21 -31.14
C VAL A 32 -2.03 -2.87 -29.88
N ILE A 33 -1.23 -3.65 -29.17
CA ILE A 33 -1.54 -4.20 -27.83
C ILE A 33 -0.70 -3.47 -26.79
N ASP A 34 -1.39 -2.82 -25.85
CA ASP A 34 -0.88 -1.84 -24.91
C ASP A 34 -0.17 -0.65 -25.60
N ALA A 35 -0.17 0.54 -24.99
CA ALA A 35 0.35 1.75 -25.65
C ALA A 35 1.77 2.13 -25.22
N GLY A 36 2.24 1.63 -24.07
CA GLY A 36 3.50 2.08 -23.47
C GLY A 36 3.52 3.60 -23.34
N SER A 37 4.58 4.24 -23.86
CA SER A 37 4.69 5.70 -23.96
C SER A 37 4.07 6.28 -25.23
N GLY A 38 3.72 5.44 -26.20
CA GLY A 38 3.23 5.82 -27.53
C GLY A 38 4.32 5.97 -28.59
N ALA A 39 5.59 5.75 -28.23
CA ALA A 39 6.73 5.91 -29.13
C ALA A 39 6.71 4.98 -30.36
N ILE A 40 5.92 3.90 -30.33
CA ILE A 40 5.74 3.00 -31.48
C ILE A 40 5.26 3.72 -32.75
N LEU A 41 4.57 4.87 -32.62
CA LEU A 41 4.12 5.68 -33.75
C LEU A 41 5.28 6.15 -34.65
N GLU A 42 6.47 6.32 -34.08
CA GLU A 42 7.67 6.74 -34.81
C GLU A 42 8.29 5.60 -35.64
N HIS A 43 7.89 4.35 -35.39
CA HIS A 43 8.46 3.14 -35.98
C HIS A 43 7.51 2.39 -36.93
N LEU A 44 6.30 2.92 -37.18
CA LEU A 44 5.30 2.25 -38.01
C LEU A 44 5.82 1.99 -39.43
N GLU A 45 6.50 2.96 -40.05
CA GLU A 45 7.03 2.84 -41.41
C GLU A 45 7.99 1.64 -41.56
N GLU A 46 8.75 1.31 -40.52
CA GLU A 46 9.67 0.16 -40.49
C GLU A 46 8.94 -1.19 -40.61
N ALA A 47 7.68 -1.25 -40.16
CA ALA A 47 6.81 -2.41 -40.27
C ALA A 47 5.90 -2.42 -41.52
N GLY A 48 5.97 -1.40 -42.38
CA GLY A 48 4.99 -1.19 -43.46
C GLY A 48 3.67 -0.57 -42.98
N VAL A 49 3.66 -0.12 -41.73
CA VAL A 49 2.67 0.67 -40.98
C VAL A 49 2.25 2.02 -41.57
N ARG A 50 1.08 2.23 -42.20
CA ARG A 50 0.61 3.60 -42.51
C ARG A 50 -0.35 4.16 -41.46
N GLN A 51 -1.18 3.30 -40.87
CA GLN A 51 -2.22 3.72 -39.93
C GLN A 51 -2.42 2.68 -38.84
N VAL A 52 -2.49 3.13 -37.58
CA VAL A 52 -2.98 2.28 -36.48
C VAL A 52 -4.49 2.48 -36.35
N GLU A 53 -5.26 1.41 -36.51
CA GLU A 53 -6.73 1.46 -36.43
C GLU A 53 -7.24 1.27 -35.00
N TRP A 54 -6.54 0.45 -34.21
CA TRP A 54 -6.95 0.08 -32.86
C TRP A 54 -5.77 -0.02 -31.91
N VAL A 55 -6.01 0.36 -30.65
CA VAL A 55 -5.20 -0.02 -29.50
C VAL A 55 -6.06 -0.81 -28.51
N LEU A 56 -5.60 -1.99 -28.13
CA LEU A 56 -6.25 -2.89 -27.17
C LEU A 56 -5.41 -2.95 -25.90
N HIS A 57 -6.03 -2.74 -24.74
CA HIS A 57 -5.34 -2.80 -23.45
C HIS A 57 -5.55 -4.12 -22.72
N THR A 58 -4.50 -4.60 -22.07
CA THR A 58 -4.56 -5.76 -21.18
C THR A 58 -5.04 -5.39 -19.78
N HIS A 59 -4.63 -4.23 -19.26
CA HIS A 59 -5.09 -3.63 -18.00
C HIS A 59 -4.83 -2.10 -17.93
N HIS A 60 -5.23 -1.46 -16.83
CA HIS A 60 -5.31 0.00 -16.67
C HIS A 60 -4.06 0.71 -16.15
N HIS A 61 -2.96 0.01 -15.85
CA HIS A 61 -1.81 0.65 -15.24
C HIS A 61 -1.16 1.68 -16.18
N ARG A 62 -0.78 2.84 -15.64
CA ARG A 62 -0.33 4.01 -16.41
C ARG A 62 0.87 3.74 -17.32
N ASP A 63 1.79 2.89 -16.91
CA ASP A 63 2.97 2.51 -17.69
C ASP A 63 2.62 1.82 -19.01
N GLN A 64 1.42 1.22 -19.11
CA GLN A 64 0.94 0.60 -20.34
C GLN A 64 -0.02 1.48 -21.15
N CYS A 65 -0.71 2.44 -20.54
CA CYS A 65 -1.74 3.24 -21.20
C CYS A 65 -1.40 4.74 -21.32
N ALA A 66 -0.25 5.19 -20.84
CA ALA A 66 0.17 6.59 -20.93
C ALA A 66 0.26 7.10 -22.37
N GLY A 67 0.65 6.25 -23.32
CA GLY A 67 0.73 6.59 -24.75
C GLY A 67 -0.63 6.63 -25.47
N THR A 68 -1.70 6.12 -24.87
CA THR A 68 -3.00 5.97 -25.53
C THR A 68 -3.57 7.28 -26.11
N PRO A 69 -3.45 8.45 -25.44
CA PRO A 69 -3.84 9.73 -26.03
C PRO A 69 -3.13 10.04 -27.35
N LEU A 70 -1.83 9.72 -27.50
CA LEU A 70 -1.07 9.93 -28.73
C LEU A 70 -1.57 9.02 -29.86
N LEU A 71 -1.83 7.74 -29.56
CA LEU A 71 -2.41 6.81 -30.53
C LEU A 71 -3.83 7.26 -30.94
N HIS A 72 -4.62 7.78 -30.00
CA HIS A 72 -5.94 8.32 -30.29
C HIS A 72 -5.89 9.57 -31.18
N GLU A 73 -4.96 10.50 -30.91
CA GLU A 73 -4.69 11.66 -31.77
C GLU A 73 -4.21 11.26 -33.17
N HIS A 74 -3.49 10.14 -33.28
CA HIS A 74 -3.11 9.52 -34.54
C HIS A 74 -4.30 8.86 -35.28
N GLY A 75 -5.47 8.74 -34.64
CA GLY A 75 -6.70 8.23 -35.21
C GLY A 75 -7.05 6.79 -34.81
N ALA A 76 -6.31 6.18 -33.88
CA ALA A 76 -6.61 4.85 -33.37
C ALA A 76 -7.84 4.87 -32.44
N ARG A 77 -8.65 3.83 -32.55
CA ARG A 77 -9.77 3.56 -31.64
C ARG A 77 -9.30 2.76 -30.43
N VAL A 78 -9.90 2.97 -29.27
CA VAL A 78 -9.43 2.39 -28.01
C VAL A 78 -10.37 1.28 -27.52
N ALA A 79 -9.84 0.09 -27.24
CA ALA A 79 -10.57 -1.02 -26.63
C ALA A 79 -9.94 -1.44 -25.29
N VAL A 80 -10.74 -1.61 -24.25
CA VAL A 80 -10.27 -1.90 -22.88
C VAL A 80 -11.07 -3.01 -22.22
N PRO A 81 -10.53 -3.71 -21.19
CA PRO A 81 -11.26 -4.74 -20.46
C PRO A 81 -12.55 -4.22 -19.82
N GLU A 82 -13.64 -4.99 -19.93
CA GLU A 82 -14.96 -4.64 -19.36
C GLU A 82 -14.88 -4.20 -17.89
N TYR A 83 -14.19 -4.99 -17.06
CA TYR A 83 -14.10 -4.77 -15.62
C TYR A 83 -13.12 -3.66 -15.23
N GLU A 84 -12.36 -3.09 -16.17
CA GLU A 84 -11.45 -1.95 -15.93
C GLU A 84 -11.84 -0.69 -16.71
N ARG A 85 -12.88 -0.74 -17.56
CA ARG A 85 -13.36 0.40 -18.36
C ARG A 85 -13.48 1.70 -17.57
N HIS A 86 -13.99 1.62 -16.34
CA HIS A 86 -14.15 2.78 -15.45
C HIS A 86 -12.82 3.44 -15.06
N LEU A 87 -11.70 2.70 -15.04
CA LEU A 87 -10.36 3.22 -14.78
C LEU A 87 -9.71 3.85 -16.03
N PHE A 88 -10.42 3.85 -17.17
CA PHE A 88 -10.09 4.61 -18.38
C PHE A 88 -11.06 5.77 -18.59
N GLU A 89 -12.36 5.51 -18.77
CA GLU A 89 -13.34 6.54 -19.13
C GLU A 89 -13.78 7.43 -17.96
N GLN A 90 -13.61 6.95 -16.73
CA GLN A 90 -14.11 7.59 -15.50
C GLN A 90 -13.01 7.70 -14.45
N VAL A 91 -11.76 7.70 -14.87
CA VAL A 91 -10.61 7.72 -13.95
C VAL A 91 -10.57 8.99 -13.10
N GLU A 92 -11.03 10.12 -13.64
CA GLU A 92 -11.18 11.37 -12.88
C GLU A 92 -12.25 11.23 -11.78
N LEU A 93 -13.35 10.52 -12.03
CA LEU A 93 -14.37 10.22 -11.01
C LEU A 93 -13.81 9.25 -9.97
N PHE A 94 -13.03 8.26 -10.39
CA PHE A 94 -12.30 7.39 -9.47
C PHE A 94 -11.39 8.20 -8.54
N TRP A 95 -10.57 9.12 -9.06
CA TRP A 95 -9.72 9.98 -8.22
C TRP A 95 -10.53 10.92 -7.31
N GLN A 96 -11.73 11.33 -7.72
CA GLN A 96 -12.65 12.11 -6.88
C GLN A 96 -13.30 11.28 -5.76
N ALA A 97 -13.58 10.00 -6.00
CA ALA A 97 -14.25 9.12 -5.04
C ALA A 97 -13.29 8.33 -4.15
N ARG A 98 -12.02 8.15 -4.57
CA ARG A 98 -11.02 7.35 -3.85
C ARG A 98 -10.92 7.72 -2.37
N ARG A 99 -11.04 6.73 -1.50
CA ARG A 99 -10.83 6.90 -0.06
C ARG A 99 -9.34 7.19 0.21
N THR A 100 -9.07 8.25 0.96
CA THR A 100 -7.70 8.68 1.29
C THR A 100 -7.35 8.35 2.74
N PHE A 101 -8.25 8.67 3.67
CA PHE A 101 -8.13 8.35 5.09
C PHE A 101 -8.73 6.99 5.42
N ASP A 102 -8.31 6.43 6.54
CA ASP A 102 -8.86 5.18 7.06
C ASP A 102 -8.85 4.07 5.98
N ASN A 103 -7.82 4.09 5.13
CA ASN A 103 -7.79 3.35 3.88
C ASN A 103 -7.12 1.99 4.07
N TYR A 104 -7.92 0.93 3.93
CA TYR A 104 -7.50 -0.49 4.00
C TYR A 104 -7.52 -1.19 2.62
N ASN A 105 -7.64 -0.41 1.55
CA ASN A 105 -7.64 -0.90 0.17
C ASN A 105 -6.23 -0.78 -0.43
N ASP A 106 -5.54 -1.92 -0.52
CA ASP A 106 -4.18 -2.03 -1.05
C ASP A 106 -4.13 -2.38 -2.54
N ARG A 107 -5.28 -2.44 -3.22
CA ARG A 107 -5.32 -2.64 -4.67
C ARG A 107 -4.51 -1.57 -5.41
N ASN A 108 -3.77 -2.02 -6.41
CA ASN A 108 -2.91 -1.24 -7.31
C ASN A 108 -3.60 -0.20 -8.21
N THR A 109 -4.89 0.08 -7.99
CA THR A 109 -5.65 1.15 -8.66
C THR A 109 -5.04 2.56 -8.55
N PHE A 110 -4.04 2.77 -7.67
CA PHE A 110 -3.29 4.02 -7.61
C PHE A 110 -2.30 4.22 -8.79
N PHE A 111 -2.06 3.17 -9.58
CA PHE A 111 -1.35 3.26 -10.86
C PHE A 111 -2.23 3.70 -12.03
N SER A 112 -3.53 3.94 -11.84
CA SER A 112 -4.42 4.44 -12.90
C SER A 112 -3.92 5.77 -13.49
N ILE A 113 -4.24 6.03 -14.76
CA ILE A 113 -3.92 7.28 -15.44
C ILE A 113 -4.64 8.48 -14.79
N ALA A 114 -4.14 9.69 -15.02
CA ALA A 114 -4.66 10.90 -14.38
C ALA A 114 -5.98 11.41 -15.02
N GLU A 115 -6.10 11.31 -16.34
CA GLU A 115 -7.18 11.91 -17.12
C GLU A 115 -7.95 10.85 -17.91
N ASN A 116 -9.25 11.09 -18.13
CA ASN A 116 -10.09 10.12 -18.82
C ASN A 116 -9.61 9.87 -20.25
N ILE A 117 -9.61 8.61 -20.66
CA ILE A 117 -9.41 8.18 -22.04
C ILE A 117 -10.78 7.82 -22.62
N SER A 118 -11.10 8.34 -23.80
CA SER A 118 -12.30 7.92 -24.54
C SER A 118 -12.15 6.48 -25.00
N VAL A 119 -13.13 5.62 -24.69
CA VAL A 119 -13.12 4.21 -25.08
C VAL A 119 -14.14 3.97 -26.19
N ASP A 120 -13.69 3.37 -27.28
CA ASP A 120 -14.50 3.06 -28.46
C ASP A 120 -15.20 1.71 -28.37
N ALA A 121 -14.60 0.74 -27.69
CA ALA A 121 -15.11 -0.62 -27.54
C ALA A 121 -14.70 -1.26 -26.22
N VAL A 122 -15.48 -2.26 -25.81
CA VAL A 122 -15.21 -3.06 -24.62
C VAL A 122 -14.72 -4.45 -25.03
N LEU A 123 -13.69 -4.93 -24.35
CA LEU A 123 -13.23 -6.31 -24.42
C LEU A 123 -14.05 -7.11 -23.39
N GLU A 124 -15.16 -7.69 -23.86
CA GLU A 124 -16.09 -8.48 -23.04
C GLU A 124 -15.51 -9.87 -22.74
N ASP A 125 -15.58 -10.29 -21.48
CA ASP A 125 -15.00 -11.56 -21.03
C ASP A 125 -15.60 -12.77 -21.75
N TYR A 126 -14.73 -13.67 -22.23
CA TYR A 126 -15.09 -14.88 -22.99
C TYR A 126 -15.74 -14.63 -24.36
N GLU A 127 -15.80 -13.38 -24.80
CA GLU A 127 -16.25 -13.03 -26.15
C GLU A 127 -15.05 -12.85 -27.09
N THR A 128 -15.35 -12.60 -28.36
CA THR A 128 -14.34 -12.34 -29.39
C THR A 128 -14.43 -10.91 -29.89
N PHE A 129 -13.34 -10.17 -29.75
CA PHE A 129 -13.16 -8.89 -30.42
C PHE A 129 -12.64 -9.14 -31.84
N GLN A 130 -13.38 -8.67 -32.85
CA GLN A 130 -13.03 -8.84 -34.25
C GLN A 130 -12.36 -7.57 -34.79
N TRP A 131 -11.14 -7.72 -35.30
CA TRP A 131 -10.49 -6.71 -36.13
C TRP A 131 -10.07 -7.36 -37.45
N ARG A 132 -10.70 -6.94 -38.56
CA ARG A 132 -10.45 -7.51 -39.90
C ARG A 132 -10.60 -9.02 -39.89
N GLU A 133 -9.55 -9.78 -40.22
CA GLU A 133 -9.55 -11.25 -40.15
C GLU A 133 -9.09 -11.82 -38.79
N TYR A 134 -8.54 -10.98 -37.91
CA TYR A 134 -8.05 -11.37 -36.59
C TYR A 134 -9.17 -11.43 -35.54
N GLN A 135 -9.29 -12.60 -34.92
CA GLN A 135 -10.25 -12.88 -33.85
C GLN A 135 -9.51 -12.95 -32.51
N PHE A 136 -9.70 -11.92 -31.68
CA PHE A 136 -9.12 -11.86 -30.34
C PHE A 136 -10.12 -12.42 -29.34
N PHE A 137 -9.89 -13.64 -28.89
CA PHE A 137 -10.63 -14.21 -27.77
C PHE A 137 -10.16 -13.56 -26.46
N VAL A 138 -11.09 -12.93 -25.74
CA VAL A 138 -10.82 -12.24 -24.48
C VAL A 138 -10.95 -13.23 -23.34
N LEU A 139 -9.85 -13.58 -22.70
CA LEU A 139 -9.83 -14.47 -21.55
C LEU A 139 -9.58 -13.66 -20.27
N PRO A 140 -10.53 -13.57 -19.32
CA PRO A 140 -10.29 -12.90 -18.05
C PRO A 140 -9.08 -13.49 -17.32
N ALA A 141 -8.26 -12.61 -16.76
CA ALA A 141 -6.92 -12.90 -16.27
C ALA A 141 -6.64 -12.19 -14.93
N LYS A 142 -7.59 -12.28 -14.00
CA LYS A 142 -7.49 -11.72 -12.66
C LYS A 142 -6.21 -12.19 -11.96
N GLY A 143 -5.44 -11.27 -11.37
CA GLY A 143 -4.15 -11.61 -10.77
C GLY A 143 -3.32 -10.39 -10.42
N HIS A 144 -2.70 -9.76 -11.41
CA HIS A 144 -2.00 -8.48 -11.24
C HIS A 144 -2.96 -7.32 -11.00
N THR A 145 -4.13 -7.35 -11.65
CA THR A 145 -5.27 -6.49 -11.34
C THR A 145 -6.57 -7.32 -11.25
N LEU A 146 -7.67 -6.71 -10.82
CA LEU A 146 -8.97 -7.40 -10.74
C LEU A 146 -9.60 -7.68 -12.10
N GLY A 147 -9.41 -6.77 -13.06
CA GLY A 147 -10.07 -6.83 -14.36
C GLY A 147 -9.10 -7.01 -15.54
N SER A 148 -7.84 -7.38 -15.28
CA SER A 148 -6.87 -7.69 -16.33
C SER A 148 -7.37 -8.82 -17.23
N SER A 149 -7.03 -8.75 -18.51
CA SER A 149 -7.42 -9.74 -19.53
C SER A 149 -6.22 -10.23 -20.34
N ILE A 150 -6.28 -11.49 -20.77
CA ILE A 150 -5.42 -12.06 -21.81
C ILE A 150 -6.15 -11.95 -23.15
N LEU A 151 -5.44 -11.53 -24.19
CA LEU A 151 -5.96 -11.49 -25.57
C LEU A 151 -5.32 -12.61 -26.39
N ILE A 152 -6.13 -13.55 -26.86
CA ILE A 152 -5.66 -14.73 -27.61
C ILE A 152 -6.08 -14.61 -29.07
N VAL A 153 -5.12 -14.70 -29.99
CA VAL A 153 -5.35 -14.53 -31.43
C VAL A 153 -4.48 -15.48 -32.24
N GLN A 154 -4.95 -15.87 -33.43
CA GLN A 154 -4.13 -16.60 -34.39
C GLN A 154 -3.42 -15.63 -35.33
N VAL A 155 -2.08 -15.68 -35.36
CA VAL A 155 -1.23 -14.86 -36.24
C VAL A 155 -0.22 -15.79 -36.91
N ASP A 156 -0.13 -15.74 -38.24
CA ASP A 156 0.80 -16.53 -39.05
C ASP A 156 0.77 -18.05 -38.74
N GLY A 157 -0.43 -18.58 -38.51
CA GLY A 157 -0.66 -19.98 -38.20
C GLY A 157 -0.34 -20.40 -36.75
N ARG A 158 0.08 -19.46 -35.89
CA ARG A 158 0.35 -19.69 -34.46
C ARG A 158 -0.70 -19.02 -33.58
N THR A 159 -1.05 -19.66 -32.48
CA THR A 159 -1.94 -19.11 -31.44
C THR A 159 -1.09 -18.32 -30.43
N ILE A 160 -1.23 -17.00 -30.42
CA ILE A 160 -0.46 -16.09 -29.57
C ILE A 160 -1.36 -15.56 -28.45
N ALA A 161 -0.84 -15.48 -27.23
CA ALA A 161 -1.51 -14.85 -26.10
C ALA A 161 -0.76 -13.60 -25.63
N PHE A 162 -1.41 -12.44 -25.65
CA PHE A 162 -0.91 -11.24 -24.99
C PHE A 162 -1.39 -11.25 -23.54
N THR A 163 -0.47 -11.45 -22.59
CA THR A 163 -0.81 -11.86 -21.22
C THR A 163 -0.83 -10.74 -20.19
N GLY A 164 -0.58 -9.50 -20.60
CA GLY A 164 -0.40 -8.42 -19.65
C GLY A 164 0.75 -8.72 -18.69
N ASP A 165 0.56 -8.36 -17.43
CA ASP A 165 1.49 -8.65 -16.33
C ASP A 165 1.10 -9.89 -15.51
N LEU A 166 0.28 -10.79 -16.08
CA LEU A 166 -0.14 -12.01 -15.39
C LEU A 166 1.05 -12.91 -15.04
N MET A 167 2.01 -13.06 -15.97
CA MET A 167 3.21 -13.87 -15.77
C MET A 167 4.35 -13.46 -16.71
N ASN A 168 5.58 -13.57 -16.22
CA ASN A 168 6.81 -13.34 -16.97
C ASN A 168 7.57 -14.64 -17.25
N ALA A 169 8.49 -14.58 -18.22
CA ALA A 169 9.38 -15.69 -18.56
C ALA A 169 10.09 -16.28 -17.32
N GLY A 170 10.18 -17.61 -17.30
CA GLY A 170 10.67 -18.38 -16.16
C GLY A 170 9.63 -18.57 -15.03
N GLY A 171 8.36 -18.24 -15.28
CA GLY A 171 7.25 -18.41 -14.34
C GLY A 171 7.35 -17.48 -13.13
N LYS A 172 7.55 -16.19 -13.38
CA LYS A 172 7.71 -15.15 -12.35
C LYS A 172 6.55 -14.15 -12.39
N LEU A 173 6.29 -13.50 -11.27
CA LEU A 173 5.44 -12.30 -11.21
C LEU A 173 6.25 -11.09 -11.69
N TYR A 174 5.57 -10.07 -12.21
CA TYR A 174 6.18 -8.77 -12.46
C TYR A 174 6.44 -8.03 -11.13
N GLN A 175 5.39 -7.82 -10.32
CA GLN A 175 5.48 -7.09 -9.05
C GLN A 175 4.75 -7.85 -7.93
N LEU A 176 5.45 -8.13 -6.82
CA LEU A 176 4.87 -8.89 -5.69
C LEU A 176 3.74 -8.13 -4.99
N HIS A 177 3.87 -6.80 -4.85
CA HIS A 177 2.87 -5.99 -4.17
C HIS A 177 1.51 -6.02 -4.88
N ALA A 178 1.46 -6.34 -6.19
CA ALA A 178 0.21 -6.52 -6.95
C ALA A 178 -0.62 -7.71 -6.48
N MET A 179 -0.07 -8.57 -5.61
CA MET A 179 -0.77 -9.70 -5.05
C MET A 179 -1.59 -9.34 -3.80
N GLU A 180 -1.40 -8.15 -3.22
CA GLU A 180 -2.13 -7.66 -2.05
C GLU A 180 -3.42 -6.92 -2.48
N TYR A 181 -4.59 -7.39 -2.03
CA TYR A 181 -5.89 -6.83 -2.43
C TYR A 181 -6.62 -6.20 -1.25
N THR A 182 -6.71 -6.91 -0.12
CA THR A 182 -7.17 -6.34 1.15
C THR A 182 -5.99 -6.22 2.11
N TYR A 183 -6.06 -5.28 3.06
CA TYR A 183 -4.95 -4.98 3.98
C TYR A 183 -4.36 -6.24 4.65
N GLY A 184 -3.11 -6.57 4.31
CA GLY A 184 -2.39 -7.75 4.81
C GLY A 184 -2.83 -9.09 4.21
N SER A 185 -3.53 -9.09 3.08
CA SER A 185 -4.08 -10.28 2.44
C SER A 185 -3.65 -10.40 0.98
N MET A 186 -3.10 -11.57 0.62
CA MET A 186 -2.46 -11.84 -0.66
C MET A 186 -3.38 -12.63 -1.61
N GLU A 187 -4.65 -12.24 -1.75
CA GLU A 187 -5.63 -12.97 -2.59
C GLU A 187 -5.21 -13.05 -4.07
N GLY A 188 -4.35 -12.14 -4.53
CA GLY A 188 -3.81 -12.14 -5.89
C GLY A 188 -3.09 -13.43 -6.27
N ILE A 189 -2.52 -14.13 -5.28
CA ILE A 189 -1.89 -15.45 -5.47
C ILE A 189 -2.92 -16.47 -5.98
N LEU A 190 -4.10 -16.51 -5.36
CA LEU A 190 -5.18 -17.42 -5.74
C LEU A 190 -5.73 -17.07 -7.13
N PHE A 191 -5.95 -15.78 -7.39
CA PHE A 191 -6.49 -15.34 -8.68
C PHE A 191 -5.52 -15.63 -9.82
N THR A 192 -4.23 -15.29 -9.64
CA THR A 192 -3.18 -15.59 -10.62
C THR A 192 -3.12 -17.08 -10.92
N MET A 193 -3.20 -17.94 -9.89
CA MET A 193 -3.26 -19.41 -10.05
C MET A 193 -4.43 -19.86 -10.94
N GLN A 194 -5.63 -19.34 -10.71
CA GLN A 194 -6.80 -19.70 -11.50
C GLN A 194 -6.68 -19.22 -12.96
N SER A 195 -6.15 -18.02 -13.15
CA SER A 195 -5.96 -17.40 -14.47
C SER A 195 -4.93 -18.16 -15.31
N ILE A 196 -3.78 -18.55 -14.75
CA ILE A 196 -2.79 -19.36 -15.49
C ILE A 196 -3.30 -20.77 -15.81
N GLN A 197 -4.14 -21.35 -14.95
CA GLN A 197 -4.82 -22.63 -15.23
C GLN A 197 -5.85 -22.52 -16.37
N ALA A 198 -6.56 -21.39 -16.45
CA ALA A 198 -7.46 -21.12 -17.56
C ALA A 198 -6.69 -20.93 -18.87
N LEU A 199 -5.55 -20.21 -18.84
CA LEU A 199 -4.65 -20.05 -19.99
C LEU A 199 -4.10 -21.39 -20.48
N ARG A 200 -3.66 -22.28 -19.56
CA ARG A 200 -3.16 -23.62 -19.91
C ARG A 200 -4.13 -24.41 -20.80
N LYS A 201 -5.44 -24.29 -20.55
CA LYS A 201 -6.47 -25.02 -21.32
C LYS A 201 -6.59 -24.55 -22.78
N ARG A 202 -6.02 -23.39 -23.12
CA ARG A 202 -6.07 -22.81 -24.47
C ARG A 202 -4.98 -23.32 -25.41
N ASN A 203 -3.96 -24.01 -24.89
CA ASN A 203 -2.86 -24.60 -25.67
C ASN A 203 -2.21 -23.59 -26.64
N VAL A 204 -1.88 -22.40 -26.15
CA VAL A 204 -1.25 -21.35 -26.96
C VAL A 204 0.22 -21.67 -27.27
N ASP A 205 0.72 -21.20 -28.41
CA ASP A 205 2.06 -21.48 -28.92
C ASP A 205 3.13 -20.55 -28.32
N ALA A 206 2.74 -19.36 -27.84
CA ALA A 206 3.61 -18.41 -27.16
C ALA A 206 2.80 -17.40 -26.34
N CYS A 207 3.41 -16.88 -25.26
CA CYS A 207 2.88 -15.73 -24.52
C CYS A 207 3.77 -14.49 -24.69
N CYS A 208 3.12 -13.34 -24.80
CA CYS A 208 3.68 -12.02 -25.00
C CYS A 208 3.28 -11.15 -23.79
N PRO A 209 4.11 -11.10 -22.72
CA PRO A 209 3.79 -10.30 -21.53
C PRO A 209 4.08 -8.82 -21.72
N SER A 210 3.44 -7.95 -20.95
CA SER A 210 3.70 -6.51 -21.01
C SER A 210 5.04 -6.14 -20.35
N HIS A 211 5.66 -7.02 -19.55
CA HIS A 211 7.03 -6.84 -19.06
C HIS A 211 7.85 -8.13 -19.15
N GLY A 212 9.15 -8.01 -19.47
CA GLY A 212 10.06 -9.14 -19.59
C GLY A 212 10.02 -9.87 -20.95
N ASP A 213 10.67 -11.03 -21.02
CA ASP A 213 10.86 -11.74 -22.29
C ASP A 213 9.62 -12.53 -22.76
N GLN A 214 9.52 -12.76 -24.07
CA GLN A 214 8.51 -13.65 -24.67
C GLN A 214 8.65 -15.07 -24.11
N ILE A 215 7.51 -15.72 -23.84
CA ILE A 215 7.45 -17.07 -23.26
C ILE A 215 7.17 -18.08 -24.37
N ALA A 216 8.19 -18.85 -24.76
CA ALA A 216 8.08 -19.90 -25.78
C ALA A 216 7.67 -21.28 -25.23
N ASP A 217 7.94 -21.57 -23.94
CA ASP A 217 7.57 -22.82 -23.26
C ASP A 217 6.52 -22.55 -22.18
N VAL A 218 5.30 -22.27 -22.64
CA VAL A 218 4.18 -21.82 -21.80
C VAL A 218 3.84 -22.85 -20.71
N ALA A 219 3.83 -24.15 -21.05
CA ALA A 219 3.49 -25.20 -20.09
C ALA A 219 4.51 -25.30 -18.94
N SER A 220 5.81 -25.29 -19.26
CA SER A 220 6.90 -25.37 -18.27
C SER A 220 6.93 -24.15 -17.34
N ASP A 221 6.63 -22.96 -17.85
CA ASP A 221 6.61 -21.74 -17.05
C ASP A 221 5.37 -21.62 -16.17
N ILE A 222 4.20 -22.10 -16.63
CA ILE A 222 3.02 -22.26 -15.77
C ILE A 222 3.35 -23.25 -14.63
N ASP A 223 3.97 -24.40 -14.90
CA ASP A 223 4.34 -25.39 -13.87
C ASP A 223 5.28 -24.81 -12.79
N LYS A 224 6.24 -23.97 -13.18
CA LYS A 224 7.17 -23.29 -12.25
C LYS A 224 6.45 -22.26 -11.38
N LEU A 225 5.53 -21.48 -11.95
CA LEU A 225 4.76 -20.47 -11.22
C LEU A 225 3.74 -21.13 -10.27
N GLU A 226 3.00 -22.15 -10.72
CA GLU A 226 2.05 -22.92 -9.89
C GLU A 226 2.74 -23.53 -8.66
N ARG A 227 3.93 -24.12 -8.82
CA ARG A 227 4.69 -24.68 -7.69
C ARG A 227 5.03 -23.62 -6.63
N ARG A 228 5.51 -22.44 -7.05
CA ARG A 228 5.88 -21.33 -6.16
C ARG A 228 4.66 -20.74 -5.44
N LEU A 229 3.53 -20.63 -6.13
CA LEU A 229 2.29 -20.13 -5.54
C LEU A 229 1.66 -21.16 -4.57
N MET A 230 1.74 -22.47 -4.87
CA MET A 230 1.28 -23.53 -3.96
C MET A 230 2.11 -23.64 -2.67
N GLU A 231 3.39 -23.27 -2.69
CA GLU A 231 4.18 -23.10 -1.46
C GLU A 231 3.62 -22.00 -0.55
N CYS A 232 2.96 -20.97 -1.12
CA CYS A 232 2.30 -19.90 -0.38
C CYS A 232 0.88 -20.28 0.09
N VAL A 233 0.12 -21.05 -0.70
CA VAL A 233 -1.24 -21.52 -0.35
C VAL A 233 -1.25 -22.48 0.84
N ASN A 234 -0.15 -23.20 1.10
CA ASN A 234 -0.03 -24.10 2.25
C ASN A 234 0.04 -23.37 3.63
N LEU A 235 -0.37 -22.09 3.72
CA LEU A 235 -0.18 -21.23 4.89
C LEU A 235 -1.43 -20.77 5.70
N SER A 236 -2.74 -21.03 5.41
CA SER A 236 -3.87 -20.99 6.42
C SER A 236 -5.34 -21.06 5.91
N ARG A 237 -6.29 -21.23 6.88
CA ARG A 237 -7.75 -21.54 6.87
C ARG A 237 -8.56 -20.39 7.54
N GLY A 238 -9.79 -20.04 7.13
CA GLY A 238 -10.60 -19.02 7.83
C GLY A 238 -12.12 -19.19 7.76
N MET A 239 -12.85 -18.72 8.80
CA MET A 239 -14.21 -18.10 8.78
C MET A 239 -14.77 -17.91 10.23
N ARG A 240 -14.76 -16.68 10.79
CA ARG A 240 -15.48 -16.25 12.04
C ARG A 240 -15.85 -14.76 12.02
N VAL A 241 -16.84 -14.35 12.84
CA VAL A 241 -17.66 -13.12 12.65
C VAL A 241 -17.41 -11.98 13.66
N SER A 242 -16.78 -12.21 14.82
CA SER A 242 -16.63 -11.17 15.86
C SER A 242 -15.22 -11.03 16.45
N VAL A 243 -14.31 -11.95 16.11
CA VAL A 243 -12.90 -11.94 16.51
C VAL A 243 -12.09 -12.52 15.36
N ARG A 244 -10.95 -11.92 15.04
CA ARG A 244 -9.96 -12.52 14.14
C ARG A 244 -9.39 -13.76 14.86
N ASP A 245 -9.92 -14.94 14.56
CA ASP A 245 -9.36 -16.28 14.85
C ASP A 245 -8.82 -16.61 16.28
N MET A 246 -9.50 -16.24 17.37
CA MET A 246 -9.08 -16.64 18.74
C MET A 246 -10.02 -17.62 19.48
N GLY A 247 -11.14 -18.03 18.86
CA GLY A 247 -11.99 -19.10 19.42
C GLY A 247 -12.73 -18.81 20.74
N VAL A 248 -12.79 -17.54 21.19
CA VAL A 248 -13.51 -17.13 22.41
C VAL A 248 -15.02 -17.01 22.12
N PRO A 249 -15.92 -17.67 22.89
CA PRO A 249 -17.36 -17.55 22.70
C PRO A 249 -17.87 -16.13 22.98
N GLU A 250 -18.77 -15.61 22.14
CA GLU A 250 -19.29 -14.24 22.25
C GLU A 250 -20.04 -13.97 23.57
N SER A 251 -20.59 -15.02 24.20
CA SER A 251 -21.23 -14.93 25.51
C SER A 251 -20.30 -14.53 26.65
N VAL A 252 -18.98 -14.54 26.44
CA VAL A 252 -17.99 -14.17 27.45
C VAL A 252 -17.88 -12.64 27.60
N PHE A 253 -18.16 -11.88 26.54
CA PHE A 253 -17.93 -10.42 26.50
C PHE A 253 -19.12 -9.62 25.96
N LEU A 254 -20.25 -10.26 25.66
CA LEU A 254 -21.51 -9.60 25.35
C LEU A 254 -22.52 -9.80 26.50
N PRO A 255 -23.33 -8.79 26.84
CA PRO A 255 -23.48 -7.50 26.18
C PRO A 255 -22.42 -6.45 26.58
N GLU A 256 -21.63 -6.69 27.63
CA GLU A 256 -20.63 -5.75 28.14
C GLU A 256 -19.27 -6.46 28.25
N SER A 257 -18.24 -5.89 27.62
CA SER A 257 -16.85 -6.28 27.81
C SER A 257 -16.28 -5.56 29.04
N LYS A 258 -15.42 -6.24 29.80
CA LYS A 258 -14.74 -5.70 30.99
C LYS A 258 -13.23 -5.75 30.85
N PHE A 259 -12.49 -4.96 31.61
CA PHE A 259 -11.03 -5.10 31.66
C PHE A 259 -10.60 -6.45 32.25
N VAL A 260 -9.46 -6.94 31.77
CA VAL A 260 -8.72 -8.04 32.37
C VAL A 260 -7.58 -7.47 33.20
N PRO A 261 -7.60 -7.58 34.54
CA PRO A 261 -6.48 -7.16 35.38
C PRO A 261 -5.27 -8.06 35.17
N LEU A 262 -4.16 -7.51 34.69
CA LEU A 262 -2.89 -8.23 34.54
C LEU A 262 -2.04 -8.14 35.80
N SER A 263 -2.13 -7.03 36.51
CA SER A 263 -1.50 -6.77 37.81
C SER A 263 -2.31 -5.74 38.60
N ARG A 264 -1.77 -5.21 39.71
CA ARG A 264 -2.44 -4.16 40.50
C ARG A 264 -2.59 -2.87 39.69
N HIS A 265 -1.56 -2.53 38.91
CA HIS A 265 -1.47 -1.26 38.19
C HIS A 265 -1.60 -1.41 36.68
N LEU A 266 -1.90 -2.59 36.14
CA LEU A 266 -2.04 -2.80 34.69
C LEU A 266 -3.33 -3.54 34.34
N LEU A 267 -4.14 -2.90 33.51
CA LEU A 267 -5.34 -3.45 32.90
C LEU A 267 -5.13 -3.64 31.41
N TRP A 268 -5.73 -4.70 30.86
CA TRP A 268 -5.80 -4.96 29.44
C TRP A 268 -7.25 -5.01 28.99
N SER A 269 -7.56 -4.37 27.86
CA SER A 269 -8.90 -4.29 27.29
C SER A 269 -9.50 -5.65 26.91
N GLY A 270 -8.66 -6.66 26.68
CA GLY A 270 -9.06 -8.03 26.40
C GLY A 270 -9.11 -8.38 24.91
N VAL A 271 -9.00 -9.67 24.61
CA VAL A 271 -8.90 -10.24 23.24
C VAL A 271 -10.15 -10.01 22.37
N TRP A 272 -11.26 -9.61 22.97
CA TRP A 272 -12.49 -9.23 22.27
C TRP A 272 -12.44 -7.81 21.72
N THR A 273 -11.51 -6.97 22.20
CA THR A 273 -11.35 -5.64 21.62
C THR A 273 -10.80 -5.69 20.21
N CYS A 274 -11.23 -4.74 19.36
CA CYS A 274 -10.70 -4.66 17.99
C CYS A 274 -9.18 -4.53 18.05
N SER A 275 -8.76 -3.54 18.81
CA SER A 275 -7.38 -3.14 19.01
C SER A 275 -7.20 -3.05 20.51
N ASN A 276 -6.22 -3.80 21.01
CA ASN A 276 -5.88 -3.80 22.41
C ASN A 276 -5.47 -2.38 22.80
N PHE A 277 -6.01 -1.94 23.93
CA PHE A 277 -5.46 -0.81 24.65
C PHE A 277 -5.18 -1.24 26.10
N TYR A 278 -4.25 -0.55 26.73
CA TYR A 278 -3.84 -0.85 28.09
C TYR A 278 -4.02 0.38 28.96
N VAL A 279 -4.39 0.15 30.22
CA VAL A 279 -4.55 1.22 31.20
C VAL A 279 -3.61 0.95 32.35
N ILE A 280 -2.71 1.89 32.61
CA ILE A 280 -1.81 1.86 33.75
C ILE A 280 -2.42 2.75 34.83
N LEU A 281 -2.66 2.16 36.00
CA LEU A 281 -3.28 2.83 37.14
C LEU A 281 -2.19 3.34 38.08
N SER A 282 -2.33 4.57 38.56
CA SER A 282 -1.46 5.15 39.58
C SER A 282 -2.13 5.15 40.94
N ASP A 283 -1.34 5.03 42.01
CA ASP A 283 -1.80 5.23 43.40
C ASP A 283 -2.34 6.64 43.66
N SER A 284 -2.08 7.60 42.76
CA SER A 284 -2.67 8.95 42.77
C SER A 284 -4.15 8.99 42.35
N GLY A 285 -4.68 7.90 41.79
CA GLY A 285 -6.02 7.86 41.19
C GLY A 285 -6.07 8.33 39.72
N LYS A 286 -4.91 8.52 39.07
CA LYS A 286 -4.81 8.82 37.64
C LYS A 286 -4.64 7.56 36.80
N ALA A 287 -4.98 7.66 35.52
CA ALA A 287 -4.77 6.62 34.52
C ALA A 287 -3.95 7.13 33.33
N MET A 288 -3.03 6.29 32.85
CA MET A 288 -2.34 6.44 31.57
C MET A 288 -2.83 5.37 30.59
N PHE A 289 -3.15 5.79 29.37
CA PHE A 289 -3.57 4.93 28.28
C PHE A 289 -2.39 4.61 27.35
N VAL A 290 -2.26 3.34 26.99
CA VAL A 290 -1.46 2.85 25.86
C VAL A 290 -2.44 2.57 24.73
N ASP A 291 -2.41 3.42 23.71
CA ASP A 291 -3.43 3.48 22.65
C ASP A 291 -4.85 3.72 23.21
N TYR A 292 -5.78 4.16 22.35
CA TYR A 292 -7.21 4.18 22.68
C TYR A 292 -8.04 4.18 21.40
N GLY A 293 -8.47 2.97 21.05
CA GLY A 293 -9.00 2.58 19.75
C GLY A 293 -10.45 2.08 19.78
N HIS A 294 -10.83 1.20 18.86
CA HIS A 294 -12.17 0.63 18.81
C HIS A 294 -12.40 -0.53 19.81
N SER A 295 -13.59 -0.60 20.40
CA SER A 295 -13.98 -1.66 21.36
C SER A 295 -14.21 -3.04 20.76
N PHE A 296 -14.58 -3.17 19.49
CA PHE A 296 -14.89 -4.44 18.85
C PHE A 296 -14.63 -4.37 17.34
N TRP A 297 -14.17 -5.47 16.74
CA TRP A 297 -13.85 -5.54 15.31
C TRP A 297 -14.96 -5.03 14.37
N PRO A 298 -16.27 -5.27 14.63
CA PRO A 298 -17.33 -4.75 13.77
C PRO A 298 -17.36 -3.22 13.63
N HIS A 299 -16.77 -2.46 14.57
CA HIS A 299 -16.69 -0.99 14.45
C HIS A 299 -15.76 -0.51 13.33
N MET A 300 -14.85 -1.37 12.87
CA MET A 300 -13.91 -1.07 11.79
C MET A 300 -14.62 -0.77 10.47
N HIS A 301 -15.68 -1.52 10.15
CA HIS A 301 -16.39 -1.40 8.86
C HIS A 301 -15.43 -1.30 7.64
N ILE A 302 -14.35 -2.10 7.64
CA ILE A 302 -13.30 -2.10 6.59
C ILE A 302 -13.59 -3.07 5.44
N GLY A 303 -14.78 -3.66 5.40
CA GLY A 303 -15.19 -4.58 4.33
C GLY A 303 -15.55 -3.85 3.03
N PRO A 304 -15.56 -4.55 1.88
CA PRO A 304 -15.78 -3.97 0.55
C PRO A 304 -17.15 -3.30 0.34
N ASP A 305 -18.09 -3.45 1.27
CA ASP A 305 -19.43 -2.82 1.22
C ASP A 305 -19.51 -1.46 1.95
N HIS A 306 -18.39 -0.88 2.40
CA HIS A 306 -18.38 0.29 3.29
C HIS A 306 -17.43 1.41 2.80
N ASP A 307 -17.95 2.33 1.98
CA ASP A 307 -17.14 3.38 1.31
C ASP A 307 -17.38 4.81 1.82
N GLY A 308 -18.02 4.99 2.99
CA GLY A 308 -18.43 6.29 3.52
C GLY A 308 -17.66 6.82 4.74
N LEU A 309 -17.83 8.12 5.03
CA LEU A 309 -17.36 8.78 6.26
C LEU A 309 -17.99 8.20 7.54
N GLU A 310 -19.05 7.40 7.42
CA GLU A 310 -19.62 6.66 8.56
C GLU A 310 -18.72 5.53 9.08
N SER A 311 -17.75 5.08 8.28
CA SER A 311 -16.77 4.07 8.70
C SER A 311 -15.76 4.68 9.69
N MET A 312 -15.19 3.85 10.57
CA MET A 312 -14.29 4.29 11.65
C MET A 312 -14.89 5.32 12.62
N ARG A 313 -16.23 5.33 12.77
CA ARG A 313 -16.91 6.15 13.77
C ARG A 313 -16.59 5.64 15.17
N PHE A 314 -15.81 6.41 15.92
CA PHE A 314 -15.52 6.13 17.33
C PHE A 314 -16.79 6.15 18.19
N ILE A 315 -16.92 5.15 19.07
CA ILE A 315 -17.92 5.03 20.12
C ILE A 315 -17.15 4.90 21.43
N GLU A 316 -17.38 5.80 22.38
CA GLU A 316 -16.73 5.74 23.69
C GLU A 316 -17.09 4.44 24.42
N HIS A 317 -16.10 3.91 25.15
CA HIS A 317 -16.25 2.67 25.90
C HIS A 317 -15.27 2.59 27.07
N HIS A 318 -15.64 1.77 28.07
CA HIS A 318 -14.83 1.36 29.21
C HIS A 318 -14.40 2.50 30.18
N LEU A 319 -14.70 3.78 29.92
CA LEU A 319 -14.30 4.87 30.82
C LEU A 319 -15.10 4.88 32.13
N ASP A 320 -16.38 4.51 32.08
CA ASP A 320 -17.21 4.38 33.28
C ASP A 320 -16.74 3.22 34.17
N GLU A 321 -16.32 2.09 33.59
CA GLU A 321 -15.70 0.98 34.33
C GLU A 321 -14.44 1.44 35.09
N LEU A 322 -13.56 2.22 34.45
CA LEU A 322 -12.36 2.75 35.12
C LEU A 322 -12.71 3.62 36.34
N ARG A 323 -13.78 4.41 36.26
CA ARG A 323 -14.21 5.28 37.37
C ARG A 323 -14.86 4.46 38.48
N ASP A 324 -15.82 3.63 38.11
CA ASP A 324 -16.72 2.97 39.05
C ASP A 324 -16.06 1.74 39.70
N ASP A 325 -15.33 0.93 38.92
CA ASP A 325 -14.76 -0.34 39.37
C ASP A 325 -13.28 -0.18 39.78
N TYR A 326 -12.54 0.79 39.22
CA TYR A 326 -11.10 0.99 39.49
C TYR A 326 -10.76 2.32 40.18
N GLY A 327 -11.74 3.18 40.45
CA GLY A 327 -11.54 4.42 41.21
C GLY A 327 -10.71 5.48 40.48
N VAL A 328 -10.62 5.42 39.15
CA VAL A 328 -9.91 6.42 38.34
C VAL A 328 -10.64 7.76 38.43
N THR A 329 -9.91 8.79 38.84
CA THR A 329 -10.41 10.16 38.99
C THR A 329 -10.02 11.07 37.84
N ASP A 330 -8.96 10.72 37.11
CA ASP A 330 -8.41 11.55 36.04
C ASP A 330 -7.76 10.69 34.93
N PHE A 331 -8.10 11.00 33.69
CA PHE A 331 -7.55 10.37 32.48
C PHE A 331 -6.42 11.28 31.96
N ASP A 332 -5.24 11.16 32.55
CA ASP A 332 -4.18 12.17 32.52
C ASP A 332 -3.38 12.16 31.20
N LEU A 333 -2.97 10.97 30.75
CA LEU A 333 -2.03 10.80 29.65
C LEU A 333 -2.45 9.65 28.72
N VAL A 334 -2.25 9.83 27.41
CA VAL A 334 -2.22 8.76 26.42
C VAL A 334 -0.90 8.78 25.65
N VAL A 335 -0.31 7.60 25.46
CA VAL A 335 0.93 7.40 24.70
C VAL A 335 0.64 6.41 23.57
N PRO A 336 0.38 6.88 22.33
CA PRO A 336 0.12 5.99 21.20
C PRO A 336 1.38 5.22 20.79
N THR A 337 1.22 3.94 20.48
CA THR A 337 2.31 3.10 20.00
C THR A 337 2.61 3.40 18.52
N HIS A 338 1.58 3.59 17.69
CA HIS A 338 1.72 3.82 16.26
C HIS A 338 0.51 4.57 15.67
N ILE A 339 0.54 4.80 14.35
CA ILE A 339 -0.35 5.75 13.67
C ILE A 339 -1.71 5.21 13.24
N HIS A 340 -2.00 3.92 13.45
CA HIS A 340 -3.21 3.32 12.89
C HIS A 340 -4.48 3.80 13.59
N ASP A 341 -5.48 4.10 12.79
CA ASP A 341 -6.78 4.64 13.15
C ASP A 341 -7.55 3.76 14.13
N ASP A 342 -7.47 2.44 13.99
CA ASP A 342 -8.09 1.48 14.90
C ASP A 342 -7.53 1.53 16.33
N HIS A 343 -6.30 2.04 16.51
CA HIS A 343 -5.64 2.25 17.81
C HIS A 343 -5.75 3.69 18.32
N THR A 344 -6.01 4.67 17.44
CA THR A 344 -5.86 6.11 17.79
C THR A 344 -7.16 6.92 17.67
N CYS A 345 -8.22 6.36 17.07
CA CYS A 345 -9.48 7.09 16.80
C CYS A 345 -10.19 7.64 18.05
N GLY A 346 -9.97 7.05 19.23
CA GLY A 346 -10.52 7.49 20.51
C GLY A 346 -9.76 8.66 21.15
N ILE A 347 -8.51 8.92 20.76
CA ILE A 347 -7.67 9.93 21.41
C ILE A 347 -8.28 11.35 21.33
N PRO A 348 -8.79 11.83 20.17
CA PRO A 348 -9.45 13.14 20.13
C PRO A 348 -10.67 13.27 21.05
N PHE A 349 -11.35 12.16 21.39
CA PHE A 349 -12.42 12.18 22.38
C PHE A 349 -11.85 12.45 23.78
N LEU A 350 -10.81 11.71 24.18
CA LEU A 350 -10.11 11.92 25.46
C LEU A 350 -9.63 13.37 25.62
N GLN A 351 -8.97 13.92 24.59
CA GLN A 351 -8.47 15.31 24.62
C GLN A 351 -9.60 16.35 24.78
N ARG A 352 -10.75 16.16 24.13
CA ARG A 352 -11.86 17.12 24.16
C ARG A 352 -12.69 17.05 25.44
N HIS A 353 -12.89 15.86 26.00
CA HIS A 353 -13.84 15.64 27.10
C HIS A 353 -13.17 15.46 28.46
N HIS A 354 -11.89 15.08 28.48
CA HIS A 354 -11.15 14.80 29.71
C HIS A 354 -9.86 15.62 29.83
N GLY A 355 -9.49 16.39 28.80
CA GLY A 355 -8.27 17.19 28.82
C GLY A 355 -6.98 16.36 28.77
N THR A 356 -7.10 15.05 28.48
CA THR A 356 -6.00 14.10 28.41
C THR A 356 -4.88 14.64 27.51
N THR A 357 -3.65 14.56 28.01
CA THR A 357 -2.46 14.94 27.23
C THR A 357 -2.01 13.79 26.34
N CYS A 358 -1.41 14.08 25.18
CA CYS A 358 -0.87 13.07 24.28
C CYS A 358 0.64 13.24 24.13
N TRP A 359 1.42 12.24 24.53
CA TRP A 359 2.87 12.21 24.31
C TRP A 359 3.20 11.15 23.28
N ALA A 360 3.95 11.49 22.23
CA ALA A 360 4.26 10.56 21.16
C ALA A 360 5.74 10.62 20.78
N LEU A 361 6.28 9.49 20.34
CA LEU A 361 7.55 9.47 19.61
C LEU A 361 7.44 10.40 18.40
N ALA A 362 8.49 11.18 18.10
CA ALA A 362 8.43 12.22 17.07
C ALA A 362 8.02 11.67 15.69
N GLU A 363 8.51 10.48 15.34
CA GLU A 363 8.19 9.78 14.11
C GLU A 363 6.70 9.41 14.02
N VAL A 364 6.05 9.08 15.15
CA VAL A 364 4.61 8.79 15.23
C VAL A 364 3.80 10.11 15.23
N GLY A 365 4.22 11.07 16.05
CA GLY A 365 3.51 12.33 16.26
C GLY A 365 3.35 13.16 14.98
N GLN A 366 4.30 13.10 14.05
CA GLN A 366 4.24 13.89 12.80
C GLN A 366 3.05 13.49 11.92
N VAL A 367 2.67 12.21 11.92
CA VAL A 367 1.52 11.69 11.16
C VAL A 367 0.24 12.02 11.90
N LEU A 368 0.21 11.77 13.21
CA LEU A 368 -0.98 12.01 14.05
C LEU A 368 -1.36 13.50 14.11
N ALA A 369 -0.38 14.41 14.08
CA ALA A 369 -0.61 15.85 14.12
C ALA A 369 -1.11 16.43 12.79
N ASP A 370 -0.74 15.82 11.66
CA ASP A 370 -1.10 16.28 10.31
C ASP A 370 -1.46 15.11 9.38
N PRO A 371 -2.58 14.42 9.63
CA PRO A 371 -2.93 13.21 8.88
C PRO A 371 -3.12 13.49 7.38
N ALA A 372 -3.59 14.70 7.00
CA ALA A 372 -3.79 15.06 5.59
C ALA A 372 -2.48 15.08 4.79
N ALA A 373 -1.38 15.48 5.42
CA ALA A 373 -0.07 15.40 4.79
C ALA A 373 0.36 13.95 4.52
N TRP A 374 0.05 13.03 5.44
CA TRP A 374 0.63 11.68 5.46
C TRP A 374 -0.28 10.55 4.98
N THR A 375 -1.53 10.83 4.63
CA THR A 375 -2.53 9.81 4.29
C THR A 375 -2.28 9.03 2.97
N SER A 376 -1.11 9.20 2.34
CA SER A 376 -0.54 8.21 1.42
C SER A 376 -0.23 6.89 2.13
N THR A 377 0.07 6.96 3.43
CA THR A 377 0.23 5.81 4.32
C THR A 377 -1.14 5.27 4.73
N PRO A 378 -1.39 3.96 4.58
CA PRO A 378 -2.66 3.32 4.98
C PRO A 378 -3.04 3.54 6.44
N CYS A 379 -4.32 3.29 6.76
CA CYS A 379 -4.88 3.31 8.12
C CYS A 379 -4.63 4.62 8.90
N THR A 380 -4.48 5.74 8.19
CA THR A 380 -4.28 7.05 8.84
C THR A 380 -5.62 7.65 9.23
N PHE A 381 -5.80 7.96 10.52
CA PHE A 381 -7.03 8.55 11.03
C PHE A 381 -7.23 9.98 10.51
N SER A 382 -8.44 10.29 10.06
CA SER A 382 -8.74 11.59 9.43
C SER A 382 -8.68 12.82 10.34
N LYS A 383 -8.74 12.65 11.67
CA LYS A 383 -8.75 13.79 12.61
C LYS A 383 -7.38 14.00 13.25
N PRO A 384 -6.82 15.21 13.21
CA PRO A 384 -5.53 15.49 13.84
C PRO A 384 -5.61 15.31 15.36
N ILE A 385 -4.53 14.80 15.93
CA ILE A 385 -4.33 14.63 17.36
C ILE A 385 -3.30 15.67 17.82
N ARG A 386 -3.62 16.41 18.89
CA ARG A 386 -2.69 17.39 19.45
C ARG A 386 -1.58 16.65 20.19
N ILE A 387 -0.33 16.78 19.76
CA ILE A 387 0.83 16.21 20.46
C ILE A 387 1.36 17.23 21.47
N ASP A 388 1.21 16.95 22.75
CA ASP A 388 1.60 17.80 23.87
C ASP A 388 3.09 17.66 24.22
N ARG A 389 3.68 16.47 23.96
CA ARG A 389 5.13 16.23 24.10
C ARG A 389 5.64 15.32 22.98
N TRP A 390 6.76 15.73 22.38
CA TRP A 390 7.46 15.02 21.31
C TRP A 390 8.68 14.32 21.89
N LEU A 391 8.62 13.00 21.97
CA LEU A 391 9.67 12.13 22.53
C LEU A 391 10.65 11.69 21.43
N LYS A 392 11.89 11.35 21.81
CA LYS A 392 12.92 10.85 20.89
C LYS A 392 13.23 9.36 21.09
N ASP A 393 13.83 8.73 20.08
CA ASP A 393 14.31 7.34 20.19
C ASP A 393 15.29 7.18 21.37
N GLY A 394 14.95 6.26 22.27
CA GLY A 394 15.72 5.98 23.49
C GLY A 394 15.48 6.97 24.63
N GLU A 395 14.51 7.89 24.51
CA GLU A 395 14.18 8.81 25.59
C GLU A 395 13.50 8.08 26.75
N THR A 396 13.91 8.41 27.98
CA THR A 396 13.21 8.00 29.19
C THR A 396 12.22 9.08 29.61
N PHE A 397 11.00 8.69 29.96
CA PHE A 397 10.01 9.60 30.54
C PHE A 397 9.40 9.00 31.80
N GLN A 398 9.06 9.89 32.74
CA GLN A 398 8.39 9.53 33.97
C GLN A 398 6.92 9.96 33.88
N TRP A 399 6.03 9.06 34.29
CA TRP A 399 4.62 9.32 34.53
C TRP A 399 4.25 8.78 35.91
N GLU A 400 3.89 9.68 36.82
CA GLU A 400 3.66 9.39 38.24
C GLU A 400 4.81 8.54 38.83
N GLU A 401 4.52 7.37 39.41
CA GLU A 401 5.49 6.44 39.98
C GLU A 401 6.23 5.56 38.95
N PHE A 402 5.85 5.61 37.67
CA PHE A 402 6.38 4.75 36.63
C PHE A 402 7.40 5.47 35.74
N GLU A 403 8.48 4.77 35.42
CA GLU A 403 9.49 5.20 34.45
C GLU A 403 9.45 4.30 33.22
N PHE A 404 9.45 4.92 32.04
CA PHE A 404 9.40 4.23 30.76
C PHE A 404 10.55 4.68 29.86
N GLU A 405 11.04 3.76 29.03
CA GLU A 405 11.95 4.05 27.91
C GLU A 405 11.20 3.82 26.60
N ILE A 406 11.18 4.80 25.69
CA ILE A 406 10.53 4.71 24.38
C ILE A 406 11.57 4.57 23.26
N HIS A 407 11.27 3.70 22.29
CA HIS A 407 12.15 3.38 21.18
C HIS A 407 11.44 3.52 19.85
N PHE A 408 12.18 4.04 18.87
CA PHE A 408 11.84 3.89 17.46
C PHE A 408 12.00 2.43 17.05
N ALA A 409 10.87 1.81 16.73
CA ALA A 409 10.74 0.41 16.39
C ALA A 409 9.78 0.28 15.20
N PRO A 410 10.24 0.59 13.98
CA PRO A 410 9.40 0.71 12.79
C PRO A 410 8.96 -0.69 12.32
N GLY A 411 7.96 -1.30 12.95
CA GLY A 411 7.55 -2.67 12.62
C GLY A 411 6.45 -2.71 11.59
N GLN A 412 5.17 -2.74 11.98
CA GLN A 412 4.06 -2.80 11.01
C GLN A 412 4.01 -1.56 10.11
N THR A 413 4.51 -0.43 10.60
CA THR A 413 4.67 0.83 9.87
C THR A 413 5.98 1.50 10.24
N GLU A 414 6.53 2.33 9.35
CA GLU A 414 7.70 3.17 9.68
C GLU A 414 7.41 4.05 10.90
N PHE A 415 6.15 4.46 11.10
CA PHE A 415 5.74 5.36 12.17
C PHE A 415 5.27 4.57 13.40
N HIS A 416 6.19 3.84 14.02
CA HIS A 416 5.89 2.92 15.11
C HIS A 416 6.92 3.03 16.25
N SER A 417 6.40 2.98 17.48
CA SER A 417 7.18 2.99 18.71
C SER A 417 6.90 1.76 19.57
N VAL A 418 7.95 1.31 20.27
CA VAL A 418 7.85 0.34 21.36
C VAL A 418 8.34 1.03 22.62
N TYR A 419 7.61 0.96 23.71
CA TYR A 419 8.08 1.45 25.00
C TYR A 419 7.88 0.44 26.11
N ALA A 420 8.74 0.50 27.11
CA ALA A 420 8.78 -0.47 28.19
C ALA A 420 9.07 0.18 29.53
N GLY A 421 8.54 -0.42 30.59
CA GLY A 421 8.72 0.05 31.97
C GLY A 421 8.60 -1.09 32.97
N MET A 422 8.94 -0.79 34.22
CA MET A 422 8.72 -1.70 35.35
C MET A 422 7.36 -1.42 35.99
N ILE A 423 6.46 -2.41 35.95
CA ILE A 423 5.14 -2.31 36.57
C ILE A 423 4.96 -3.53 37.48
N ASP A 424 4.66 -3.31 38.76
CA ASP A 424 4.45 -4.38 39.76
C ASP A 424 5.56 -5.43 39.81
N GLY A 425 6.81 -5.00 39.62
CA GLY A 425 7.97 -5.89 39.69
C GLY A 425 8.16 -6.78 38.45
N ARG A 426 7.47 -6.50 37.34
CA ARG A 426 7.74 -7.12 36.02
C ARG A 426 8.12 -6.11 34.96
N LYS A 427 9.05 -6.48 34.06
CA LYS A 427 9.40 -5.67 32.90
C LYS A 427 8.40 -5.89 31.77
N ILE A 428 7.64 -4.86 31.43
CA ILE A 428 6.53 -4.93 30.46
C ILE A 428 6.89 -4.09 29.23
N ALA A 429 6.67 -4.63 28.03
CA ALA A 429 6.82 -3.91 26.77
C ALA A 429 5.46 -3.77 26.07
N PHE A 430 5.11 -2.54 25.71
CA PHE A 430 3.97 -2.22 24.86
C PHE A 430 4.47 -2.14 23.42
N THR A 431 4.08 -3.13 22.62
CA THR A 431 4.69 -3.34 21.29
C THR A 431 3.82 -2.91 20.13
N GLY A 432 2.58 -2.49 20.39
CA GLY A 432 1.58 -2.32 19.33
C GLY A 432 1.60 -3.52 18.39
N ASP A 433 1.56 -3.25 17.10
CA ASP A 433 1.51 -4.28 16.06
C ASP A 433 2.85 -4.90 15.63
N ASN A 434 3.86 -4.90 16.51
CA ASN A 434 5.18 -5.41 16.15
C ASN A 434 5.39 -6.91 16.40
N TYR A 435 4.86 -7.45 17.49
CA TYR A 435 5.20 -8.80 17.94
C TYR A 435 3.96 -9.66 18.13
N PHE A 436 3.86 -10.76 17.40
CA PHE A 436 2.74 -11.69 17.45
C PHE A 436 3.20 -13.14 17.37
N LEU A 437 2.31 -14.08 17.67
CA LEU A 437 2.52 -15.51 17.45
C LEU A 437 1.63 -16.01 16.29
N ALA A 438 2.18 -16.85 15.42
CA ALA A 438 1.44 -17.53 14.37
C ALA A 438 1.68 -19.04 14.43
N GLU A 439 0.66 -19.83 14.09
CA GLU A 439 0.81 -21.27 13.89
C GLU A 439 1.57 -21.51 12.58
N VAL A 440 2.68 -22.23 12.67
CA VAL A 440 3.48 -22.63 11.51
C VAL A 440 3.68 -24.14 11.49
N PHE A 441 3.58 -24.71 10.30
CA PHE A 441 3.78 -26.15 10.11
C PHE A 441 5.24 -26.43 9.79
N ALA A 442 5.95 -27.09 10.71
CA ALA A 442 7.36 -27.44 10.56
C ALA A 442 7.60 -28.89 10.98
N GLY A 443 8.31 -29.68 10.15
CA GLY A 443 8.64 -31.07 10.49
C GLY A 443 7.42 -32.00 10.69
N GLY A 444 6.29 -31.70 10.06
CA GLY A 444 5.05 -32.47 10.19
C GLY A 444 4.21 -32.16 11.43
N LYS A 445 4.52 -31.08 12.16
CA LYS A 445 3.76 -30.62 13.32
C LYS A 445 3.46 -29.12 13.24
N ALA A 446 2.33 -28.72 13.80
CA ALA A 446 1.99 -27.32 14.03
C ALA A 446 2.69 -26.83 15.31
N GLU A 447 3.36 -25.68 15.23
CA GLU A 447 4.04 -25.01 16.33
C GLU A 447 3.71 -23.51 16.30
N MET A 448 3.47 -22.88 17.44
CA MET A 448 3.35 -21.41 17.52
C MET A 448 4.74 -20.80 17.48
N LYS A 449 4.99 -19.88 16.54
CA LYS A 449 6.27 -19.16 16.44
C LYS A 449 6.04 -17.66 16.37
N PRO A 450 6.99 -16.87 16.90
CA PRO A 450 6.90 -15.42 16.82
C PRO A 450 7.11 -14.94 15.39
N TYR A 451 6.36 -13.91 15.02
CA TYR A 451 6.46 -13.23 13.74
C TYR A 451 6.18 -11.73 13.89
N GLN A 452 6.52 -10.99 12.83
CA GLN A 452 6.33 -9.55 12.69
C GLN A 452 5.44 -9.32 11.47
N THR A 453 4.34 -8.61 11.66
CA THR A 453 3.46 -8.15 10.57
C THR A 453 4.28 -7.36 9.56
N THR A 454 3.94 -7.50 8.28
CA THR A 454 4.64 -6.85 7.18
C THR A 454 3.61 -6.32 6.22
N VAL A 455 3.58 -4.99 6.06
CA VAL A 455 2.69 -4.31 5.13
C VAL A 455 3.56 -3.40 4.28
N LEU A 456 3.71 -3.71 2.99
CA LEU A 456 4.69 -3.03 2.13
C LEU A 456 4.37 -1.53 2.01
N ARG A 457 3.08 -1.22 1.92
CA ARG A 457 2.57 0.15 1.79
C ARG A 457 2.66 0.99 3.07
N ASN A 458 3.06 0.40 4.20
CA ASN A 458 3.39 1.16 5.39
C ASN A 458 4.86 1.65 5.42
N SER A 459 5.42 1.95 4.24
CA SER A 459 6.81 2.42 4.05
C SER A 459 7.87 1.37 4.41
N PHE A 460 7.59 0.10 4.11
CA PHE A 460 8.45 -1.01 4.52
C PHE A 460 9.85 -0.94 3.88
N GLN A 461 10.88 -1.18 4.70
CA GLN A 461 12.29 -1.35 4.32
C GLN A 461 12.84 -2.60 5.01
N LEU A 462 13.86 -3.25 4.45
CA LEU A 462 14.45 -4.45 5.04
C LEU A 462 15.00 -4.19 6.46
N GLY A 463 15.68 -3.06 6.65
CA GLY A 463 16.30 -2.69 7.93
C GLY A 463 15.32 -2.40 9.07
N MET A 464 14.05 -2.12 8.77
CA MET A 464 13.02 -1.75 9.75
C MET A 464 12.82 -2.84 10.82
N HIS A 465 12.65 -4.08 10.38
CA HIS A 465 12.36 -5.16 11.32
C HIS A 465 13.59 -5.66 12.04
N ARG A 466 14.78 -5.50 11.46
CA ARG A 466 16.05 -5.68 12.18
C ARG A 466 16.13 -4.73 13.37
N ARG A 467 15.77 -3.45 13.17
CA ARG A 467 15.70 -2.47 14.26
C ARG A 467 14.71 -2.92 15.35
N CYS A 468 13.54 -3.44 14.97
CA CYS A 468 12.58 -3.98 15.94
C CYS A 468 13.18 -5.15 16.75
N ALA A 469 13.90 -6.08 16.12
CA ALA A 469 14.58 -7.17 16.79
C ALA A 469 15.67 -6.68 17.77
N GLU A 470 16.44 -5.66 17.40
CA GLU A 470 17.44 -5.01 18.26
C GLU A 470 16.79 -4.36 19.49
N VAL A 471 15.70 -3.62 19.29
CA VAL A 471 14.93 -2.98 20.37
C VAL A 471 14.37 -4.03 21.32
N MET A 472 13.72 -5.09 20.81
CA MET A 472 13.16 -6.14 21.67
C MET A 472 14.24 -6.90 22.44
N ARG A 473 15.43 -7.14 21.86
CA ARG A 473 16.58 -7.70 22.58
C ARG A 473 17.12 -6.76 23.66
N LYS A 474 17.18 -5.45 23.38
CA LYS A 474 17.62 -4.44 24.36
C LYS A 474 16.64 -4.36 25.53
N ILE A 475 15.34 -4.32 25.25
CA ILE A 475 14.30 -4.28 26.27
C ILE A 475 14.31 -5.59 27.07
N ASN A 476 14.39 -6.75 26.42
CA ASN A 476 14.31 -8.07 27.06
C ASN A 476 13.12 -8.16 28.05
N PRO A 477 11.87 -7.99 27.56
CA PRO A 477 10.69 -7.94 28.43
C PRO A 477 10.34 -9.31 29.01
N GLU A 478 9.64 -9.31 30.14
CA GLU A 478 9.02 -10.49 30.74
C GLU A 478 7.58 -10.68 30.26
N LEU A 479 6.92 -9.58 29.87
CA LEU A 479 5.57 -9.57 29.31
C LEU A 479 5.51 -8.63 28.11
N ILE A 480 4.96 -9.12 26.99
CA ILE A 480 4.68 -8.35 25.78
C ILE A 480 3.17 -8.06 25.74
N CYS A 481 2.86 -6.78 25.56
CA CYS A 481 1.52 -6.23 25.42
C CYS A 481 1.34 -5.78 23.95
N PRO A 482 0.84 -6.67 23.06
CA PRO A 482 0.65 -6.37 21.64
C PRO A 482 -0.60 -5.53 21.37
N GLY A 483 -0.68 -4.92 20.19
CA GLY A 483 -1.82 -4.14 19.72
C GLY A 483 -3.05 -4.99 19.37
N HIS A 484 -2.88 -6.29 19.16
CA HIS A 484 -3.97 -7.25 18.96
C HIS A 484 -3.65 -8.58 19.64
N TYR A 485 -4.66 -9.43 19.78
CA TYR A 485 -4.55 -10.78 20.36
C TYR A 485 -4.18 -10.80 21.85
N ASP A 486 -3.80 -11.95 22.39
CA ASP A 486 -3.49 -12.12 23.81
C ASP A 486 -2.15 -11.47 24.21
N VAL A 487 -2.05 -11.09 25.48
CA VAL A 487 -0.76 -10.74 26.10
C VAL A 487 0.16 -11.96 26.16
N LEU A 488 1.46 -11.74 25.90
CA LEU A 488 2.40 -12.82 25.68
C LEU A 488 3.48 -12.82 26.77
N PRO A 489 3.62 -13.89 27.57
CA PRO A 489 4.82 -14.05 28.38
C PRO A 489 6.01 -14.18 27.44
N CYS A 490 7.14 -13.56 27.80
CA CYS A 490 8.32 -13.53 26.95
C CYS A 490 9.50 -14.11 27.70
N VAL A 491 10.08 -15.18 27.17
CA VAL A 491 11.38 -15.69 27.61
C VAL A 491 12.42 -15.47 26.51
N LYS A 492 13.70 -15.59 26.89
CA LYS A 492 14.82 -15.37 25.97
C LYS A 492 14.72 -16.20 24.68
N GLN A 493 14.22 -17.43 24.76
CA GLN A 493 14.07 -18.31 23.60
C GLN A 493 13.07 -17.75 22.57
N ASP A 494 12.03 -17.05 23.01
CA ASP A 494 11.04 -16.44 22.12
C ASP A 494 11.66 -15.25 21.36
N LEU A 495 12.53 -14.48 22.03
CA LEU A 495 13.28 -13.39 21.39
C LEU A 495 14.32 -13.92 20.40
N ASP A 496 15.02 -15.01 20.74
CA ASP A 496 15.96 -15.65 19.83
C ASP A 496 15.24 -16.16 18.57
N ALA A 497 14.09 -16.84 18.74
CA ALA A 497 13.26 -17.29 17.62
C ALA A 497 12.73 -16.14 16.76
N TYR A 498 12.35 -15.02 17.39
CA TYR A 498 11.91 -13.81 16.70
C TYR A 498 13.03 -13.17 15.87
N CYS A 499 14.22 -13.01 16.45
CA CYS A 499 15.38 -12.52 15.70
C CYS A 499 15.76 -13.42 14.53
N ASP A 500 15.68 -14.75 14.73
CA ASP A 500 15.92 -15.73 13.66
C ASP A 500 14.85 -15.65 12.56
N PHE A 501 13.58 -15.38 12.91
CA PHE A 501 12.53 -15.13 11.92
C PHE A 501 12.84 -13.87 11.10
N ILE A 502 13.18 -12.75 11.74
CA ILE A 502 13.52 -11.50 11.05
C ILE A 502 14.72 -11.67 10.12
N ALA A 503 15.81 -12.28 10.58
CA ALA A 503 17.01 -12.50 9.78
C ALA A 503 16.75 -13.42 8.57
N ARG A 504 15.86 -14.41 8.70
CA ARG A 504 15.44 -15.25 7.57
C ARG A 504 14.56 -14.47 6.60
N LYS A 505 13.57 -13.72 7.11
CA LYS A 505 12.66 -12.93 6.28
C LYS A 505 13.40 -11.92 5.43
N GLU A 506 14.30 -11.15 6.03
CA GLU A 506 15.10 -10.14 5.32
C GLU A 506 15.90 -10.76 4.17
N ARG A 507 16.58 -11.90 4.42
CA ARG A 507 17.33 -12.61 3.39
C ARG A 507 16.44 -13.09 2.25
N VAL A 508 15.31 -13.72 2.58
CA VAL A 508 14.36 -14.21 1.57
C VAL A 508 13.83 -13.06 0.72
N PHE A 509 13.49 -11.93 1.34
CA PHE A 509 12.99 -10.77 0.62
C PHE A 509 14.06 -10.16 -0.29
N GLY A 510 15.30 -10.04 0.19
CA GLY A 510 16.42 -9.58 -0.63
C GLY A 510 16.67 -10.48 -1.84
N GLU A 511 16.60 -11.80 -1.68
CA GLU A 511 16.78 -12.78 -2.76
C GLU A 511 15.65 -12.74 -3.83
N LEU A 512 14.51 -12.12 -3.53
CA LEU A 512 13.37 -12.03 -4.45
C LEU A 512 13.45 -10.84 -5.41
N VAL A 513 14.30 -9.83 -5.13
CA VAL A 513 14.34 -8.57 -5.87
C VAL A 513 15.74 -8.29 -6.46
N GLY A 514 15.84 -7.26 -7.30
CA GLY A 514 17.12 -6.78 -7.81
C GLY A 514 17.96 -6.08 -6.75
N GLU A 515 19.21 -5.77 -7.08
CA GLU A 515 20.11 -5.01 -6.19
C GLU A 515 20.18 -3.53 -6.59
N PRO A 516 20.21 -2.58 -5.64
CA PRO A 516 20.12 -2.80 -4.19
C PRO A 516 18.70 -3.16 -3.74
N ALA A 517 18.56 -4.23 -2.94
CA ALA A 517 17.24 -4.80 -2.60
C ALA A 517 16.23 -3.77 -2.05
N ASP A 518 16.65 -2.89 -1.12
CA ASP A 518 15.77 -1.87 -0.54
C ASP A 518 15.20 -0.90 -1.59
N HIS A 519 15.88 -0.66 -2.72
CA HIS A 519 15.34 0.21 -3.77
C HIS A 519 14.12 -0.39 -4.47
N TYR A 520 14.07 -1.72 -4.57
CA TYR A 520 12.96 -2.45 -5.18
C TYR A 520 11.87 -2.86 -4.17
N ILE A 521 12.11 -2.64 -2.87
CA ILE A 521 11.19 -2.98 -1.77
C ILE A 521 10.51 -1.73 -1.21
N ASP A 522 11.25 -0.65 -1.01
CA ASP A 522 10.73 0.58 -0.41
C ASP A 522 9.86 1.35 -1.40
N LEU A 523 8.55 1.16 -1.34
CA LEU A 523 7.59 1.91 -2.16
C LEU A 523 7.73 3.43 -2.01
N PHE A 524 8.19 3.90 -0.85
CA PHE A 524 8.29 5.31 -0.51
C PHE A 524 9.74 5.77 -0.40
N TRP A 525 10.62 5.23 -1.25
CA TRP A 525 11.94 5.83 -1.47
C TRP A 525 11.81 7.27 -2.00
N ALA A 526 10.66 7.61 -2.61
CA ALA A 526 10.21 8.97 -2.85
C ALA A 526 8.75 9.17 -2.37
N ARG A 527 8.45 10.28 -1.69
CA ARG A 527 7.10 10.62 -1.21
C ARG A 527 6.82 12.11 -1.31
N LEU A 528 5.67 12.47 -1.86
CA LEU A 528 5.23 13.86 -2.02
C LEU A 528 4.26 14.26 -0.89
N LEU A 529 4.57 15.34 -0.17
CA LEU A 529 3.76 15.89 0.94
C LEU A 529 3.37 17.35 0.68
N PRO A 530 2.17 17.81 1.06
CA PRO A 530 1.09 17.01 1.65
C PRO A 530 0.43 16.09 0.62
N TYR A 531 0.03 14.88 1.04
CA TYR A 531 -0.66 13.95 0.15
C TYR A 531 -2.06 14.42 -0.22
N VAL A 532 -2.81 15.02 0.70
CA VAL A 532 -4.10 15.67 0.40
C VAL A 532 -4.03 17.15 0.73
N ALA A 533 -4.25 18.00 -0.26
CA ALA A 533 -4.29 19.44 -0.11
C ALA A 533 -5.63 20.02 -0.60
N VAL A 534 -6.18 20.95 0.19
CA VAL A 534 -7.31 21.80 -0.19
C VAL A 534 -6.83 23.24 -0.14
N VAL A 535 -6.89 23.93 -1.27
CA VAL A 535 -6.35 25.29 -1.43
C VAL A 535 -7.38 26.27 -1.98
N GLU A 536 -7.12 27.55 -1.78
CA GLU A 536 -7.89 28.65 -2.36
C GLU A 536 -7.48 28.95 -3.80
N PRO A 537 -8.33 29.60 -4.61
CA PRO A 537 -7.98 29.95 -5.98
C PRO A 537 -6.77 30.88 -6.04
N GLY A 538 -5.80 30.57 -6.91
CA GLY A 538 -4.56 31.33 -7.04
C GLY A 538 -3.55 31.15 -5.91
N GLN A 539 -3.85 30.34 -4.89
CA GLN A 539 -2.93 30.04 -3.79
C GLN A 539 -1.71 29.26 -4.30
N THR A 540 -0.52 29.62 -3.81
CA THR A 540 0.68 28.80 -3.96
C THR A 540 0.66 27.68 -2.92
N LEU A 541 0.76 26.44 -3.40
CA LEU A 541 0.96 25.25 -2.62
C LEU A 541 2.43 24.83 -2.67
N GLU A 542 3.03 24.65 -1.51
CA GLU A 542 4.38 24.12 -1.34
C GLU A 542 4.30 22.62 -1.10
N TYR A 543 5.12 21.88 -1.83
CA TYR A 543 5.30 20.44 -1.71
C TYR A 543 6.69 20.14 -1.19
N ARG A 544 6.79 19.16 -0.30
CA ARG A 544 8.05 18.51 0.08
C ARG A 544 8.10 17.13 -0.56
N LEU A 545 9.08 16.93 -1.43
CA LEU A 545 9.40 15.61 -1.97
C LEU A 545 10.47 14.98 -1.09
N LEU A 546 10.08 14.05 -0.22
CA LEU A 546 10.98 13.27 0.60
C LEU A 546 11.66 12.20 -0.25
N LEU A 547 12.97 12.02 -0.09
CA LEU A 547 13.80 11.09 -0.86
C LEU A 547 14.68 10.26 0.07
N ARG A 548 14.89 9.00 -0.29
CA ARG A 548 15.81 8.07 0.36
C ARG A 548 16.75 7.46 -0.66
N ASN A 549 18.05 7.60 -0.40
CA ASN A 549 19.07 6.94 -1.20
C ASN A 549 19.27 5.50 -0.74
N ASN A 550 18.57 4.57 -1.39
CA ASN A 550 18.69 3.14 -1.11
C ASN A 550 19.92 2.48 -1.79
N PHE A 551 20.76 3.27 -2.48
CA PHE A 551 21.99 2.80 -3.10
C PHE A 551 23.19 2.87 -2.14
N GLN A 552 24.19 2.03 -2.42
CA GLN A 552 25.43 1.96 -1.64
C GLN A 552 26.49 3.01 -2.06
N HIS A 553 26.08 4.01 -2.84
CA HIS A 553 26.92 5.11 -3.30
C HIS A 553 26.13 6.43 -3.30
N PRO A 554 26.79 7.59 -3.34
CA PRO A 554 26.09 8.86 -3.49
C PRO A 554 25.34 8.94 -4.82
N VAL A 555 24.12 9.45 -4.78
CA VAL A 555 23.20 9.55 -5.93
C VAL A 555 22.73 10.98 -6.09
N SER A 556 22.61 11.43 -7.34
CA SER A 556 21.99 12.71 -7.70
C SER A 556 20.52 12.49 -8.02
N TYR A 557 19.64 13.14 -7.26
CA TYR A 557 18.22 13.22 -7.54
C TYR A 557 17.89 14.54 -8.22
N GLU A 558 16.99 14.50 -9.20
CA GLU A 558 16.37 15.70 -9.76
C GLU A 558 14.86 15.51 -9.80
N ALA A 559 14.05 16.51 -9.46
CA ALA A 559 12.60 16.38 -9.54
C ALA A 559 11.88 17.66 -9.99
N ARG A 560 10.70 17.49 -10.57
CA ARG A 560 9.75 18.56 -10.88
C ARG A 560 8.31 18.06 -10.75
N LEU A 561 7.36 18.97 -10.53
CA LEU A 561 5.95 18.63 -10.50
C LEU A 561 5.37 18.49 -11.92
N LEU A 562 4.48 17.52 -12.09
CA LEU A 562 3.56 17.43 -13.21
C LEU A 562 2.15 17.68 -12.67
N ALA A 563 1.52 18.75 -13.15
CA ALA A 563 0.30 19.28 -12.57
C ALA A 563 -0.93 18.99 -13.43
N PRO A 564 -2.12 18.83 -12.81
CA PRO A 564 -3.36 18.70 -13.55
C PRO A 564 -3.70 20.00 -14.28
N ASN A 565 -4.54 19.89 -15.31
CA ASN A 565 -4.95 21.01 -16.15
C ASN A 565 -5.37 22.26 -15.33
N GLY A 566 -4.82 23.42 -15.71
CA GLY A 566 -5.08 24.73 -15.10
C GLY A 566 -4.16 25.12 -13.93
N TRP A 567 -3.40 24.18 -13.37
CA TRP A 567 -2.36 24.48 -12.38
C TRP A 567 -1.08 24.95 -13.07
N ARG A 568 -0.31 25.80 -12.39
CA ARG A 568 1.00 26.27 -12.87
C ARG A 568 2.11 25.75 -11.97
N VAL A 569 3.12 25.13 -12.56
CA VAL A 569 4.31 24.60 -11.88
C VAL A 569 5.57 25.08 -12.61
N SER A 570 6.71 25.04 -11.93
CA SER A 570 8.00 25.26 -12.61
C SER A 570 8.29 24.10 -13.56
N PRO A 571 8.73 24.37 -14.80
CA PRO A 571 9.17 23.31 -15.72
C PRO A 571 10.59 22.81 -15.40
N GLU A 572 11.33 23.54 -14.57
CA GLU A 572 12.73 23.26 -14.20
C GLU A 572 12.83 22.17 -13.14
N PHE A 573 13.88 21.36 -13.23
CA PHE A 573 14.19 20.36 -12.22
C PHE A 573 14.92 21.00 -11.02
N CYS A 574 14.51 20.62 -9.81
CA CYS A 574 15.24 20.87 -8.58
C CYS A 574 16.19 19.69 -8.32
N GLY A 575 17.47 19.95 -8.03
CA GLY A 575 18.48 18.91 -7.77
C GLY A 575 18.83 18.74 -6.30
N LEU A 576 19.15 17.52 -5.88
CA LEU A 576 19.59 17.15 -4.54
C LEU A 576 20.57 15.97 -4.62
N GLN A 577 21.74 16.10 -4.02
CA GLN A 577 22.69 15.01 -3.91
C GLN A 577 22.59 14.37 -2.53
N LEU A 578 22.47 13.04 -2.49
CA LEU A 578 22.37 12.27 -1.25
C LEU A 578 23.50 11.25 -1.15
N ASP A 579 24.18 11.21 -0.01
CA ASP A 579 25.13 10.13 0.30
C ASP A 579 24.42 8.76 0.40
N ALA A 580 25.19 7.67 0.33
CA ALA A 580 24.67 6.31 0.44
C ALA A 580 23.86 6.13 1.73
N GLY A 581 22.61 5.64 1.62
CA GLY A 581 21.71 5.45 2.77
C GLY A 581 21.14 6.75 3.37
N ALA A 582 21.47 7.93 2.81
CA ALA A 582 20.99 9.20 3.33
C ALA A 582 19.52 9.46 2.95
N ARG A 583 18.88 10.34 3.73
CA ARG A 583 17.54 10.87 3.48
C ARG A 583 17.64 12.37 3.24
N GLY A 584 16.76 12.91 2.40
CA GLY A 584 16.65 14.36 2.20
C GLY A 584 15.30 14.76 1.62
N GLU A 585 15.10 16.05 1.40
CA GLU A 585 13.86 16.58 0.85
C GLU A 585 14.15 17.69 -0.17
N MET A 586 13.27 17.81 -1.17
CA MET A 586 13.23 18.93 -2.11
C MET A 586 11.93 19.71 -1.94
N GLU A 587 12.03 21.03 -2.04
CA GLU A 587 10.86 21.92 -2.07
C GLU A 587 10.42 22.15 -3.52
N LEU A 588 9.15 21.87 -3.81
CA LEU A 588 8.53 22.07 -5.12
C LEU A 588 7.29 22.95 -4.94
N THR A 589 6.92 23.74 -5.95
CA THR A 589 5.79 24.68 -5.83
C THR A 589 4.81 24.56 -6.98
N ALA A 590 3.52 24.68 -6.64
CA ALA A 590 2.41 24.68 -7.58
C ALA A 590 1.46 25.83 -7.27
N VAL A 591 0.94 26.52 -8.29
CA VAL A 591 -0.02 27.62 -8.13
C VAL A 591 -1.38 27.17 -8.64
N ALA A 592 -2.39 27.23 -7.77
CA ALA A 592 -3.75 26.83 -8.07
C ALA A 592 -4.39 27.71 -9.17
N PRO A 593 -5.31 27.18 -9.99
CA PRO A 593 -6.12 27.98 -10.89
C PRO A 593 -6.94 29.02 -10.13
N ASN A 594 -7.27 30.13 -10.81
CA ASN A 594 -8.06 31.22 -10.22
C ASN A 594 -9.56 30.89 -10.08
N SER A 595 -10.03 29.79 -10.66
CA SER A 595 -11.42 29.36 -10.59
C SER A 595 -11.53 28.12 -9.71
N PRO A 596 -12.32 28.13 -8.62
CA PRO A 596 -12.60 26.94 -7.85
C PRO A 596 -13.63 26.07 -8.60
N ASP A 597 -13.47 24.76 -8.47
CA ASP A 597 -14.42 23.76 -8.98
C ASP A 597 -14.76 22.69 -7.94
N ASN A 598 -14.06 22.67 -6.80
CA ASN A 598 -14.21 21.67 -5.74
C ASN A 598 -13.99 20.23 -6.26
N ILE A 599 -13.18 20.06 -7.31
CA ILE A 599 -12.85 18.77 -7.89
C ILE A 599 -11.45 18.36 -7.41
N ARG A 600 -11.37 17.15 -6.84
CA ARG A 600 -10.10 16.55 -6.44
C ARG A 600 -9.39 15.95 -7.65
N ARG A 601 -8.10 16.27 -7.83
CA ARG A 601 -7.27 15.83 -8.96
C ARG A 601 -5.91 15.31 -8.51
N LEU A 602 -5.30 14.50 -9.36
CA LEU A 602 -3.95 13.97 -9.17
C LEU A 602 -2.88 15.04 -9.50
N MET A 603 -1.91 15.18 -8.63
CA MET A 603 -0.64 15.89 -8.81
C MET A 603 0.47 14.85 -8.72
N THR A 604 1.47 14.88 -9.59
CA THR A 604 2.61 13.95 -9.51
C THR A 604 3.95 14.67 -9.54
N ALA A 605 5.02 13.97 -9.18
CA ALA A 605 6.38 14.45 -9.40
C ALA A 605 7.15 13.50 -10.32
N GLU A 606 7.75 14.05 -11.37
CA GLU A 606 8.76 13.37 -12.17
C GLU A 606 10.08 13.40 -11.42
N ILE A 607 10.75 12.25 -11.29
CA ILE A 607 12.01 12.12 -10.55
C ILE A 607 13.06 11.49 -11.47
N LYS A 608 14.28 12.01 -11.44
CA LYS A 608 15.45 11.42 -12.06
C LYS A 608 16.44 10.94 -11.01
N ILE A 609 17.09 9.83 -11.30
CA ILE A 609 18.19 9.25 -10.53
C ILE A 609 19.41 9.24 -11.45
N ASP A 610 20.46 9.98 -11.09
CA ASP A 610 21.67 10.16 -11.90
C ASP A 610 21.36 10.53 -13.36
N GLY A 611 20.40 11.43 -13.55
CA GLY A 611 19.94 11.91 -14.84
C GLY A 611 18.93 11.00 -15.57
N GLN A 612 18.65 9.80 -15.05
CA GLN A 612 17.69 8.86 -15.64
C GLN A 612 16.29 9.07 -15.05
N SER A 613 15.32 9.44 -15.88
CA SER A 613 13.93 9.63 -15.44
C SER A 613 13.29 8.32 -15.00
N GLN A 614 12.59 8.38 -13.87
CA GLN A 614 11.75 7.33 -13.30
C GLN A 614 10.27 7.56 -13.62
N GLY A 615 9.96 8.57 -14.46
CA GLY A 615 8.59 8.99 -14.76
C GLY A 615 7.90 9.71 -13.58
N PRO A 616 6.57 9.94 -13.67
CA PRO A 616 5.75 10.54 -12.61
C PRO A 616 5.55 9.57 -11.44
N PHE A 617 6.61 9.36 -10.67
CA PHE A 617 6.70 8.30 -9.69
C PHE A 617 5.79 8.53 -8.47
N SER A 618 5.88 9.71 -7.86
CA SER A 618 5.15 10.03 -6.62
C SER A 618 3.88 10.82 -6.88
N GLU A 619 2.86 10.62 -6.05
CA GLU A 619 1.55 11.22 -6.21
C GLU A 619 1.05 11.99 -4.98
N ALA A 620 0.19 12.98 -5.23
CA ALA A 620 -0.59 13.72 -4.25
C ALA A 620 -1.95 14.13 -4.86
N LEU A 621 -2.89 14.57 -4.03
CA LEU A 621 -4.24 14.94 -4.40
C LEU A 621 -4.52 16.39 -4.03
N VAL A 622 -5.03 17.16 -4.98
CA VAL A 622 -5.33 18.60 -4.80
C VAL A 622 -6.79 18.90 -5.08
N THR A 623 -7.36 19.82 -4.31
CA THR A 623 -8.70 20.38 -4.56
C THR A 623 -8.66 21.91 -4.42
N VAL A 624 -9.24 22.64 -5.37
CA VAL A 624 -9.42 24.09 -5.26
C VAL A 624 -10.83 24.38 -4.76
N ARG A 625 -10.94 24.90 -3.54
CA ARG A 625 -12.24 25.24 -2.93
C ARG A 625 -12.48 26.75 -2.88
N PRO A 626 -13.73 27.21 -3.03
CA PRO A 626 -14.07 28.60 -2.76
C PRO A 626 -13.75 28.94 -1.31
N LEU A 627 -13.36 30.19 -1.05
CA LEU A 627 -13.29 30.75 0.30
C LEU A 627 -14.60 30.45 1.04
N ALA A 628 -14.52 29.77 2.19
CA ALA A 628 -15.66 29.67 3.08
C ALA A 628 -16.08 31.10 3.46
N ALA A 629 -17.35 31.46 3.23
CA ALA A 629 -17.86 32.76 3.66
C ALA A 629 -17.63 32.87 5.17
N LYS A 630 -16.84 33.85 5.61
CA LYS A 630 -16.62 34.13 7.04
C LYS A 630 -17.99 34.34 7.71
N GLY A 631 -18.52 33.34 8.43
CA GLY A 631 -19.76 33.51 9.19
C GLY A 631 -20.70 32.32 9.37
N ALA A 632 -20.28 31.06 9.21
CA ALA A 632 -21.07 29.92 9.72
C ALA A 632 -20.21 29.16 10.74
N GLN A 633 -20.45 29.45 12.03
CA GLN A 633 -19.93 28.69 13.18
C GLN A 633 -20.61 27.34 13.28
#